data_AF-A0A534SJY4-F1
#
_entry.id   AF-A0A534SJY4-F1
#
_cell.length_a   1.000
_cell.length_b   1.000
_cell.length_c   1.000
_cell.angle_alpha   90.00
_cell.angle_beta   90.00
_cell.angle_gamma   90.00
#
_symmetry.space_group_name_H-M   'P 1'
#
loop_
_entity.id
_entity.type
_entity.pdbx_description
1 polymer ?
#
loop_
_entity_poly.entity_id
_entity_poly.type
_entity_poly.pdbx_seq_one_letter_code
_entity_poly.pdbx_strand_id
1 'polypeptide(L)'
;MFKRILCVITVALWCVACQSALQTGRSQFIVVSEAQEQQMGEEAYLETLKKSRVSTRSDWQAQLRRAGQRIAAAAGKPEYKWEFNVIQGKEINALALPGGKVAFWPEGNRRRRIVSRFRH
;
A
#
# COMPACT_ATOMS: atom_id res chain seq x y z
N MET A 1 21.41 -34.22 -35.40
CA MET A 1 21.16 -34.47 -33.95
C MET A 1 21.08 -33.20 -33.11
N PHE A 2 21.97 -32.21 -33.30
CA PHE A 2 22.03 -30.97 -32.50
C PHE A 2 20.71 -30.15 -32.45
N LYS A 3 19.99 -30.06 -33.57
CA LYS A 3 18.67 -29.37 -33.64
C LYS A 3 17.60 -29.99 -32.72
N ARG A 4 17.65 -31.32 -32.50
CA ARG A 4 16.68 -32.00 -31.61
C ARG A 4 16.98 -31.72 -30.15
N ILE A 5 18.26 -31.64 -29.79
CA ILE A 5 18.72 -31.30 -28.43
C ILE A 5 18.37 -29.83 -28.12
N LEU A 6 18.57 -28.93 -29.10
CA LEU A 6 18.24 -27.52 -28.93
C LEU A 6 16.75 -27.29 -28.67
N CYS A 7 15.86 -28.00 -29.39
CA CYS A 7 14.41 -27.92 -29.15
C CYS A 7 13.98 -28.46 -27.78
N VAL A 8 14.64 -29.51 -27.28
CA VAL A 8 14.31 -30.08 -25.97
C VAL A 8 14.72 -29.13 -24.85
N ILE A 9 15.86 -28.45 -24.99
CA ILE A 9 16.35 -27.48 -24.01
C ILE A 9 15.43 -26.24 -23.96
N THR A 10 14.99 -25.71 -25.11
CA THR A 10 14.05 -24.57 -25.13
C THR A 10 12.69 -24.94 -24.54
N VAL A 11 12.16 -26.13 -24.81
CA VAL A 11 10.89 -26.59 -24.20
C VAL A 11 11.05 -26.79 -22.69
N ALA A 12 12.18 -27.34 -22.22
CA ALA A 12 12.44 -27.50 -20.79
C ALA A 12 12.56 -26.15 -20.04
N LEU A 13 13.18 -25.14 -20.66
CA LEU A 13 13.26 -23.78 -20.13
C LEU A 13 11.88 -23.12 -19.98
N TRP A 14 10.92 -23.44 -20.86
CA TRP A 14 9.57 -22.91 -20.78
C TRP A 14 8.74 -23.55 -19.66
N CYS A 15 9.02 -24.80 -19.29
CA CYS A 15 8.32 -25.48 -18.20
C CYS A 15 8.68 -24.96 -16.79
N VAL A 16 9.87 -24.39 -16.61
CA VAL A 16 10.34 -23.88 -15.29
C VAL A 16 9.79 -22.47 -14.97
N ALA A 17 9.26 -21.75 -15.97
CA ALA A 17 8.69 -20.42 -15.79
C ALA A 17 7.28 -20.42 -15.15
N CYS A 18 6.69 -21.59 -14.91
CA CYS A 18 5.37 -21.71 -14.27
C CYS A 18 5.52 -21.77 -12.74
N GLN A 19 5.84 -20.64 -12.11
CA GLN A 19 5.79 -20.51 -10.64
C GLN A 19 4.39 -20.06 -10.21
N SER A 20 3.76 -20.84 -9.33
CA SER A 20 2.42 -20.60 -8.78
C SER A 20 2.49 -19.66 -7.56
N ALA A 21 1.60 -18.67 -7.48
CA ALA A 21 1.55 -17.72 -6.37
C ALA A 21 0.98 -18.37 -5.10
N LEU A 22 1.80 -18.39 -4.05
CA LEU A 22 1.64 -19.23 -2.85
C LEU A 22 0.62 -18.72 -1.82
N GLN A 23 -0.21 -17.71 -2.12
CA GLN A 23 -1.06 -17.06 -1.10
C GLN A 23 -2.57 -17.07 -1.38
N THR A 24 -3.03 -17.36 -2.61
CA THR A 24 -4.48 -17.35 -2.94
C THR A 24 -4.93 -18.50 -3.85
N GLY A 25 -4.05 -19.46 -4.17
CA GLY A 25 -4.37 -20.56 -5.08
C GLY A 25 -4.63 -20.13 -6.53
N ARG A 26 -4.36 -18.86 -6.87
CA ARG A 26 -4.37 -18.35 -8.25
C ARG A 26 -2.93 -18.16 -8.71
N SER A 27 -2.53 -18.83 -9.79
CA SER A 27 -1.29 -18.50 -10.50
C SER A 27 -1.43 -17.12 -11.13
N GLN A 28 -1.02 -16.08 -10.41
CA GLN A 28 -0.76 -14.76 -10.97
C GLN A 28 0.75 -14.64 -11.18
N PHE A 29 1.15 -14.31 -12.40
CA PHE A 29 2.53 -14.05 -12.75
C PHE A 29 2.94 -12.71 -12.10
N ILE A 30 3.49 -12.78 -10.89
CA ILE A 30 4.02 -11.62 -10.18
C ILE A 30 5.41 -11.35 -10.75
N VAL A 31 5.51 -10.40 -11.68
CA VAL A 31 6.77 -10.04 -12.38
C VAL A 31 7.73 -9.31 -11.44
N VAL A 32 7.19 -8.65 -10.41
CA VAL A 32 7.91 -7.73 -9.53
C VAL A 32 8.20 -8.44 -8.21
N SER A 33 9.46 -8.41 -7.75
CA SER A 33 9.80 -8.97 -6.44
C SER A 33 9.15 -8.15 -5.31
N GLU A 34 8.82 -8.80 -4.19
CA GLU A 34 8.23 -8.10 -3.03
C GLU A 34 9.12 -6.94 -2.55
N ALA A 35 10.44 -7.09 -2.58
CA ALA A 35 11.37 -6.02 -2.23
C ALA A 35 11.24 -4.80 -3.17
N GLN A 36 11.05 -5.04 -4.46
CA GLN A 36 10.83 -3.98 -5.45
C GLN A 36 9.47 -3.31 -5.27
N GLU A 37 8.42 -4.06 -4.91
CA GLU A 37 7.12 -3.48 -4.56
C GLU A 37 7.23 -2.55 -3.35
N GLN A 38 7.94 -2.98 -2.29
CA GLN A 38 8.18 -2.17 -1.10
C GLN A 38 8.94 -0.89 -1.45
N GLN A 39 9.97 -0.97 -2.29
CA GLN A 39 10.71 0.20 -2.74
C GLN A 39 9.81 1.19 -3.49
N MET A 40 9.02 0.72 -4.45
CA MET A 40 8.07 1.58 -5.17
C MET A 40 7.03 2.21 -4.22
N GLY A 41 6.58 1.45 -3.23
CA GLY A 41 5.67 1.95 -2.19
C GLY A 41 6.30 3.06 -1.34
N GLU A 42 7.57 2.93 -0.97
CA GLU A 42 8.32 3.96 -0.24
C GLU A 42 8.49 5.23 -1.09
N GLU A 43 8.89 5.09 -2.35
CA GLU A 43 9.08 6.22 -3.27
C GLU A 43 7.77 7.01 -3.48
N ALA A 44 6.67 6.31 -3.78
CA ALA A 44 5.35 6.91 -3.95
C ALA A 44 4.82 7.57 -2.65
N TYR A 45 5.14 6.98 -1.49
CA TYR A 45 4.78 7.56 -0.20
C TYR A 45 5.52 8.87 0.06
N LEU A 46 6.83 8.90 -0.19
CA LEU A 46 7.64 10.10 -0.05
C LEU A 46 7.18 11.21 -1.00
N GLU A 47 6.82 10.87 -2.25
CA GLU A 47 6.24 11.82 -3.19
C GLU A 47 4.92 12.40 -2.66
N THR A 48 4.05 11.54 -2.12
CA THR A 48 2.78 11.95 -1.52
C THR A 48 3.00 12.91 -0.35
N LEU A 49 3.95 12.61 0.54
CA LEU A 49 4.30 13.48 1.67
C LEU A 49 4.91 14.80 1.23
N LYS A 50 5.74 14.82 0.17
CA LYS A 50 6.31 16.06 -0.38
C LYS A 50 5.23 16.99 -0.94
N LYS A 51 4.20 16.43 -1.59
CA LYS A 51 3.09 17.20 -2.17
C LYS A 51 2.03 17.61 -1.14
N SER A 52 2.12 17.09 0.08
CA SER A 52 1.07 17.24 1.07
C SER A 52 1.56 17.85 2.38
N ARG A 53 0.64 18.36 3.19
CA ARG A 53 0.95 18.86 4.53
C ARG A 53 0.52 17.84 5.57
N VAL A 54 1.45 17.35 6.37
CA VAL A 54 1.14 16.47 7.51
C VAL A 54 0.28 17.24 8.52
N SER A 55 -0.74 16.58 9.05
CA SER A 55 -1.64 17.15 10.05
C SER A 55 -0.99 17.15 11.43
N THR A 56 -1.17 18.24 12.18
CA THR A 56 -0.71 18.35 13.58
C THR A 56 -1.75 17.81 14.57
N ARG A 57 -2.88 17.30 14.06
CA ARG A 57 -3.99 16.79 14.88
C ARG A 57 -3.64 15.44 15.51
N SER A 58 -3.27 15.48 16.79
CA SER A 58 -2.88 14.31 17.57
C SER A 58 -4.02 13.32 17.79
N ASP A 59 -5.28 13.78 17.82
CA ASP A 59 -6.48 12.95 17.99
C ASP A 59 -6.69 11.96 16.84
N TRP A 60 -6.57 12.43 15.60
CA TRP A 60 -6.64 11.57 14.42
C TRP A 60 -5.41 10.70 14.28
N GLN A 61 -4.23 11.25 14.53
CA GLN A 61 -2.98 10.49 14.46
C GLN A 61 -2.97 9.32 15.45
N ALA A 62 -3.46 9.54 16.68
CA ALA A 62 -3.57 8.48 17.68
C ALA A 62 -4.58 7.39 17.27
N GLN A 63 -5.72 7.78 16.70
CA GLN A 63 -6.71 6.83 16.18
C GLN A 63 -6.15 5.99 15.03
N LEU A 64 -5.52 6.64 14.07
CA LEU A 64 -4.89 5.99 12.93
C LEU A 64 -3.81 5.02 13.39
N ARG A 65 -2.94 5.41 14.33
CA ARG A 65 -1.92 4.53 14.89
C ARG A 65 -2.49 3.31 15.59
N ARG A 66 -3.57 3.45 16.38
CA ARG A 66 -4.21 2.29 17.03
C ARG A 66 -4.77 1.29 16.01
N ALA A 67 -5.46 1.78 14.98
CA ALA A 67 -5.97 0.92 13.91
C ALA A 67 -4.82 0.28 13.11
N GLY A 68 -3.82 1.09 12.74
CA GLY A 68 -2.64 0.67 12.00
C GLY A 68 -1.81 -0.40 12.71
N GLN A 69 -1.62 -0.29 14.02
CA GLN A 69 -0.90 -1.29 14.81
C GLN A 69 -1.60 -2.66 14.82
N ARG A 70 -2.94 -2.67 14.88
CA ARG A 70 -3.72 -3.92 14.78
C ARG A 70 -3.59 -4.56 13.40
N ILE A 71 -3.58 -3.74 12.34
CA ILE A 71 -3.36 -4.19 10.97
C ILE A 71 -1.95 -4.75 10.80
N ALA A 72 -0.92 -4.03 11.28
CA ALA A 72 0.46 -4.47 11.23
C ALA A 72 0.68 -5.81 11.93
N ALA A 73 0.07 -6.00 13.11
CA ALA A 73 0.11 -7.26 13.83
C ALA A 73 -0.57 -8.41 13.06
N ALA A 74 -1.71 -8.13 12.42
CA ALA A 74 -2.47 -9.12 11.66
C ALA A 74 -1.84 -9.45 10.28
N ALA A 75 -1.07 -8.53 9.70
CA ALA A 75 -0.46 -8.69 8.38
C ALA A 75 0.64 -9.77 8.35
N GLY A 76 1.26 -10.09 9.49
CA GLY A 76 2.31 -11.12 9.55
C GLY A 76 3.57 -10.77 8.77
N LYS A 77 3.83 -9.47 8.55
CA LYS A 77 4.94 -8.93 7.76
C LYS A 77 5.91 -8.12 8.63
N PRO A 78 6.80 -8.79 9.41
CA PRO A 78 7.77 -8.10 10.26
C PRO A 78 8.80 -7.26 9.49
N GLU A 79 9.01 -7.56 8.21
CA GLU A 79 9.91 -6.84 7.31
C GLU A 79 9.37 -5.46 6.89
N TYR A 80 8.06 -5.22 7.03
CA TYR A 80 7.45 -3.95 6.64
C TYR A 80 7.75 -2.85 7.66
N LYS A 81 8.24 -1.71 7.14
CA LYS A 81 8.48 -0.49 7.92
C LYS A 81 7.21 0.35 7.97
N TRP A 82 6.27 -0.07 8.82
CA TRP A 82 4.96 0.55 8.96
C TRP A 82 5.06 2.03 9.34
N GLU A 83 4.43 2.87 8.53
CA GLU A 83 4.32 4.31 8.78
C GLU A 83 2.89 4.76 8.52
N PHE A 84 2.35 5.52 9.46
CA PHE A 84 0.97 6.00 9.41
C PHE A 84 0.99 7.51 9.59
N ASN A 85 0.54 8.26 8.58
CA ASN A 85 0.47 9.71 8.66
C ASN A 85 -0.91 10.24 8.31
N VAL A 86 -1.44 11.12 9.16
CA VAL A 86 -2.61 11.91 8.85
C VAL A 86 -2.17 13.12 8.03
N ILE A 87 -2.78 13.30 6.87
CA ILE A 87 -2.47 14.37 5.92
C ILE A 87 -3.65 15.35 5.86
N GLN A 88 -3.37 16.64 5.74
CA GLN A 88 -4.39 17.66 5.59
C GLN A 88 -5.02 17.57 4.19
N GLY A 89 -6.34 17.46 4.12
CA GLY A 89 -7.10 17.36 2.88
C GLY A 89 -8.45 18.05 2.96
N LYS A 90 -9.00 18.38 1.80
CA LYS A 90 -10.39 18.87 1.69
C LYS A 90 -11.39 17.71 1.64
N GLU A 91 -10.93 16.53 1.27
CA GLU A 91 -11.73 15.33 1.04
C GLU A 91 -11.30 14.20 1.96
N ILE A 92 -12.23 13.28 2.24
CA ILE A 92 -11.95 12.06 2.99
C ILE A 92 -11.29 11.08 2.03
N ASN A 93 -10.06 10.66 2.33
CA ASN A 93 -9.35 9.68 1.51
C ASN A 93 -8.33 8.87 2.33
N ALA A 94 -7.87 7.76 1.79
CA ALA A 94 -6.79 6.94 2.35
C ALA A 94 -5.93 6.34 1.24
N LEU A 95 -4.64 6.16 1.52
CA LEU A 95 -3.69 5.47 0.67
C LEU A 95 -2.97 4.40 1.50
N ALA A 96 -2.85 3.19 0.97
CA ALA A 96 -2.06 2.11 1.56
C ALA A 96 -1.14 1.54 0.48
N LEU A 97 0.17 1.74 0.67
CA LEU A 97 1.20 1.31 -0.26
C LEU A 97 1.99 0.12 0.31
N PRO A 98 2.64 -0.68 -0.56
CA PRO A 98 3.52 -1.76 -0.13
C PRO A 98 4.59 -1.28 0.85
N GLY A 99 5.05 -2.20 1.71
CA GLY A 99 6.02 -1.87 2.78
C GLY A 99 5.39 -1.18 4.00
N GLY A 100 4.05 -1.13 4.08
CA GLY A 100 3.32 -0.65 5.25
C GLY A 100 3.18 0.86 5.33
N LYS A 101 3.23 1.57 4.19
CA LYS A 101 3.08 3.04 4.17
C LYS A 101 1.62 3.41 4.02
N VAL A 102 1.07 4.14 4.99
CA VAL A 102 -0.36 4.48 5.03
C VAL A 102 -0.55 5.98 5.29
N ALA A 103 -1.30 6.63 4.42
CA ALA A 103 -1.71 8.02 4.57
C ALA A 103 -3.23 8.14 4.67
N PHE A 104 -3.72 9.01 5.56
CA PHE A 104 -5.15 9.25 5.73
C PHE A 104 -5.46 10.74 5.71
N TRP A 105 -6.44 11.14 4.89
CA TRP A 105 -6.96 12.50 4.84
C TRP A 105 -8.31 12.54 5.57
N PRO A 106 -8.39 13.16 6.76
CA PRO A 106 -9.65 13.39 7.42
C PRO A 106 -10.38 14.56 6.75
N GLU A 107 -11.71 14.49 6.70
CA GLU A 107 -12.56 15.48 6.03
C GLU A 107 -12.18 16.94 6.35
N GLY A 108 -12.09 17.77 5.30
CA GLY A 108 -11.96 19.21 5.44
C GLY A 108 -13.26 19.86 5.90
N ASN A 109 -13.46 19.98 7.21
CA ASN A 109 -14.38 20.92 7.88
C ASN A 109 -15.77 21.14 7.22
N ARG A 110 -16.46 20.08 6.78
CA ARG A 110 -17.83 20.19 6.26
C ARG A 110 -18.90 20.27 7.36
N ARG A 111 -18.50 20.16 8.65
CA ARG A 111 -19.41 20.20 9.82
C ARG A 111 -19.77 21.59 10.35
N ARG A 112 -19.34 22.70 9.73
CA ARG A 112 -19.74 24.06 10.17
C ARG A 112 -20.88 24.72 9.37
N ARG A 113 -21.45 24.06 8.36
CA ARG A 113 -22.54 24.66 7.56
C ARG A 113 -23.95 24.20 7.96
N ILE A 114 -24.09 23.12 8.72
CA ILE A 114 -25.42 22.63 9.12
C ILE A 114 -25.88 23.31 10.42
N VAL A 115 -24.97 23.60 11.36
CA VAL A 115 -25.34 24.23 12.65
C VAL A 115 -25.61 25.73 12.53
N SER A 116 -25.17 26.40 11.46
CA SER A 116 -25.46 27.82 11.23
C SER A 116 -26.80 28.08 10.55
N ARG A 117 -27.52 27.04 10.10
CA ARG A 117 -28.81 27.17 9.40
C ARG A 117 -30.03 26.86 10.27
N PHE A 118 -29.81 26.53 11.55
CA PHE A 118 -30.85 26.28 12.55
C PHE A 118 -30.86 27.33 13.68
N ARG A 119 -30.29 28.53 13.44
CA ARG A 119 -30.27 29.62 14.41
C ARG A 119 -30.98 30.90 13.91
N HIS A 120 -32.02 30.71 13.12
CA HIS A 120 -33.02 31.72 12.81
C HIS A 120 -34.41 31.10 12.89
#